data_AF-A0A8T3XI12-F1
#
_entry.id   AF-A0A8T3XI12-F1
#
_cell.length_a   1.000
_cell.length_b   1.000
_cell.length_c   1.000
_cell.angle_alpha   90.00
_cell.angle_beta   90.00
_cell.angle_gamma   90.00
#
_symmetry.space_group_name_H-M   'P 1'
#
loop_
_entity.id
_entity.type
_entity.pdbx_description
1 polymer ?
#
loop_
_entity_poly.entity_id
_entity_poly.type
_entity_poly.pdbx_seq_one_letter_code
_entity_poly.pdbx_strand_id
1 'polypeptide(L)'
;MTEQIEKKPIIWWKDKKLLAGIILVLLSAILGFYGKVVIISRFYEPLGLLTGFSIYAFSFILLFVGIFLVGWETIKMIKYRIHHHLKETARRTYNHAKQLPVKGYHYTKELHKKSINKIKKTIMR
;
A
#
# COMPACT_ATOMS: atom_id res chain seq x y z
N MET A 1 8.84 -8.86 24.47
CA MET A 1 9.13 -9.71 23.30
C MET A 1 8.80 -8.89 22.06
N THR A 2 9.77 -8.11 21.58
CA THR A 2 9.61 -7.15 20.48
C THR A 2 10.00 -7.82 19.19
N GLU A 3 9.00 -8.17 18.37
CA GLU A 3 9.22 -8.54 16.98
C GLU A 3 9.94 -7.38 16.25
N GLN A 4 11.21 -7.60 15.94
CA GLN A 4 11.95 -6.79 15.01
C GLN A 4 11.35 -7.01 13.63
N ILE A 5 10.36 -6.17 13.30
CA ILE A 5 9.89 -6.03 11.92
C ILE A 5 11.07 -5.41 11.15
N GLU A 6 11.85 -6.31 10.54
CA GLU A 6 12.99 -6.04 9.68
C GLU A 6 12.60 -4.92 8.71
N LYS A 7 13.14 -3.71 8.93
CA LYS A 7 12.94 -2.54 8.08
C LYS A 7 13.67 -2.73 6.76
N LYS A 8 13.22 -3.66 5.91
CA LYS A 8 13.68 -3.68 4.53
C LYS A 8 13.00 -2.55 3.78
N PRO A 9 13.75 -1.59 3.21
CA PRO A 9 13.15 -0.61 2.32
C PRO A 9 12.44 -1.37 1.20
N ILE A 10 11.16 -1.08 1.01
CA ILE A 10 10.32 -1.68 -0.03
C ILE A 10 10.81 -1.12 -1.37
N ILE A 11 11.82 -1.76 -1.94
CA ILE A 11 12.38 -1.43 -3.24
C ILE A 11 11.58 -2.22 -4.27
N TRP A 12 10.66 -1.53 -4.96
CA TRP A 12 9.75 -2.08 -5.97
C TRP A 12 10.43 -3.00 -7.01
N TRP A 13 11.71 -2.75 -7.31
CA TRP A 13 12.47 -3.47 -8.33
C TRP A 13 13.16 -4.75 -7.82
N LYS A 14 13.23 -4.96 -6.50
CA LYS A 14 13.88 -6.15 -5.91
C LYS A 14 12.92 -7.30 -5.64
N ASP A 15 11.62 -7.08 -5.75
CA ASP A 15 10.63 -8.13 -5.53
C ASP A 15 10.58 -9.08 -6.72
N LYS A 16 11.37 -10.16 -6.62
CA LYS A 16 11.45 -11.23 -7.62
C LYS A 16 10.07 -11.75 -8.04
N LYS A 17 9.10 -11.77 -7.12
CA LYS A 17 7.72 -12.20 -7.39
C LYS A 17 6.95 -11.23 -8.28
N LEU A 18 7.15 -9.93 -8.09
CA LEU A 18 6.51 -8.90 -8.90
C LEU A 18 7.10 -8.89 -10.31
N LEU A 19 8.43 -8.99 -10.41
CA LEU A 19 9.12 -9.14 -11.69
C LEU A 19 8.65 -10.40 -12.45
N ALA A 20 8.59 -11.53 -11.75
CA ALA A 20 8.08 -12.78 -12.32
C ALA A 20 6.64 -12.64 -12.80
N GLY A 21 5.77 -11.97 -12.02
CA GLY A 21 4.39 -11.68 -12.42
C GLY A 21 4.30 -10.84 -13.69
N ILE A 22 5.11 -9.77 -13.81
CA ILE A 22 5.16 -8.94 -15.03
C ILE A 22 5.62 -9.74 -16.24
N ILE A 23 6.68 -10.54 -16.10
CA ILE A 23 7.18 -11.40 -17.18
C ILE A 23 6.11 -12.41 -17.60
N LEU A 24 5.38 -12.98 -16.63
CA LEU A 24 4.30 -13.92 -16.88
C LEU A 24 3.14 -13.28 -17.65
N VAL A 25 2.79 -12.03 -17.33
CA VAL A 25 1.77 -11.26 -18.07
C VAL A 25 2.22 -10.98 -19.51
N LEU A 26 3.50 -10.63 -19.72
CA LEU A 26 4.05 -10.42 -21.06
C LEU A 26 4.03 -11.71 -21.89
N LEU A 27 4.47 -12.83 -21.31
CA LEU A 27 4.45 -14.15 -21.96
C LEU A 27 3.03 -14.57 -22.32
N SER A 28 2.08 -14.36 -21.40
CA SER A 28 0.66 -14.60 -21.64
C SER A 28 0.12 -13.78 -22.81
N ALA A 29 0.45 -12.49 -22.90
CA ALA A 29 0.01 -11.63 -23.99
C ALA A 29 0.56 -12.11 -25.35
N ILE A 30 1.83 -12.54 -25.40
CA ILE A 30 2.44 -13.11 -26.60
C ILE A 30 1.75 -14.42 -26.99
N LEU A 31 1.49 -15.32 -26.02
CA LEU A 31 0.75 -16.56 -26.27
C LEU A 31 -0.67 -16.30 -26.78
N GLY A 32 -1.35 -15.28 -26.23
CA GLY A 32 -2.70 -14.90 -26.67
C GLY A 32 -2.70 -14.37 -28.10
N PHE A 33 -1.68 -13.59 -28.47
CA PHE A 33 -1.50 -13.16 -29.86
C PHE A 33 -1.21 -14.35 -30.78
N TYR A 34 -0.32 -15.26 -30.38
CA TYR A 34 -0.03 -16.48 -31.12
C TYR A 34 -1.27 -17.35 -31.32
N GLY A 35 -2.06 -17.57 -30.25
CA GLY A 35 -3.32 -18.30 -30.32
C GLY A 35 -4.30 -17.71 -31.33
N LYS A 36 -4.44 -16.37 -31.36
CA LYS A 36 -5.26 -15.69 -32.39
C LYS A 36 -4.74 -15.93 -33.81
N VAL A 37 -3.43 -15.85 -34.03
CA VAL A 37 -2.81 -16.10 -35.34
C VAL A 37 -3.03 -17.56 -35.79
N VAL A 38 -2.94 -18.52 -34.87
CA VAL A 38 -3.21 -19.95 -35.16
C VAL A 38 -4.68 -20.17 -35.52
N ILE A 39 -5.61 -19.53 -34.80
CA ILE A 39 -7.05 -19.60 -35.11
C ILE A 39 -7.34 -19.07 -36.52
N ILE A 40 -6.73 -17.95 -36.90
CA ILE A 40 -6.95 -17.34 -38.23
C ILE A 40 -6.30 -18.18 -39.34
N SER A 41 -5.07 -18.65 -39.13
CA SER A 41 -4.31 -19.38 -40.16
C SER A 41 -4.83 -20.79 -40.42
N ARG A 42 -5.47 -21.44 -39.43
CA ARG A 42 -6.01 -22.80 -39.55
C ARG A 42 -7.53 -22.86 -39.44
N PHE A 43 -8.21 -21.80 -39.87
CA PHE A 43 -9.67 -21.67 -39.77
C PHE A 43 -10.45 -22.81 -40.48
N TYR A 44 -9.87 -23.41 -41.52
CA TYR A 44 -10.51 -24.50 -42.27
C TYR A 44 -10.35 -25.88 -41.63
N GLU A 45 -9.46 -26.04 -40.64
CA GLU A 45 -9.24 -27.31 -39.95
C GLU A 45 -9.95 -27.33 -38.58
N PRO A 46 -10.93 -28.22 -38.36
CA PRO A 46 -11.67 -28.25 -37.09
C PRO A 46 -10.79 -28.58 -35.88
N LEU A 47 -9.76 -29.40 -36.07
CA LEU A 47 -8.76 -29.72 -35.04
C LEU A 47 -7.79 -28.54 -34.80
N GLY A 48 -7.44 -27.80 -35.85
CA GLY A 48 -6.60 -26.60 -35.76
C GLY A 48 -7.28 -25.48 -34.96
N LEU A 49 -8.60 -25.32 -35.16
CA LEU A 49 -9.44 -24.40 -34.39
C LEU A 49 -9.49 -24.74 -32.90
N LEU A 50 -9.76 -26.00 -32.53
CA LEU A 50 -9.78 -26.44 -31.13
C LEU A 50 -8.44 -26.18 -30.43
N THR A 51 -7.33 -26.44 -31.14
CA THR A 51 -5.99 -26.22 -30.61
C THR A 51 -5.72 -24.72 -30.42
N GLY A 52 -6.10 -23.89 -31.39
CA GLY A 52 -5.98 -22.44 -31.29
C GLY A 52 -6.82 -21.84 -30.16
N PHE A 53 -8.06 -22.28 -30.00
CA PHE A 53 -8.94 -21.89 -28.89
C PHE A 53 -8.40 -22.33 -27.53
N SER A 54 -7.84 -23.54 -27.43
CA SER A 54 -7.22 -24.04 -26.19
C SER A 54 -6.02 -23.18 -25.78
N ILE A 55 -5.12 -22.88 -26.72
CA ILE A 55 -3.96 -22.00 -26.49
C ILE A 55 -4.43 -20.60 -26.08
N TYR A 56 -5.46 -20.08 -26.76
CA TYR A 56 -6.02 -18.76 -26.45
C TYR A 56 -6.65 -18.71 -25.05
N ALA A 57 -7.46 -19.71 -24.69
CA ALA A 57 -8.05 -19.82 -23.36
C ALA A 57 -6.97 -19.97 -22.27
N PHE A 58 -5.96 -20.80 -22.52
CA PHE A 58 -4.83 -20.97 -21.61
C PHE A 58 -4.04 -19.66 -21.41
N SER A 59 -3.86 -18.87 -22.48
CA SER A 59 -3.24 -17.55 -22.38
C SER A 59 -4.00 -16.63 -21.43
N PHE A 60 -5.34 -16.64 -21.48
CA PHE A 60 -6.19 -15.84 -20.60
C PHE A 60 -6.08 -16.29 -19.14
N ILE A 61 -6.05 -17.60 -18.90
CA ILE A 61 -5.87 -18.14 -17.56
C ILE A 61 -4.52 -17.68 -17.00
N LEU A 62 -3.43 -17.79 -17.77
CA LEU A 62 -2.12 -17.28 -17.37
C LEU A 62 -2.12 -15.77 -17.13
N LEU A 63 -2.86 -15.01 -17.95
CA LEU A 63 -2.98 -13.57 -17.81
C LEU A 63 -3.61 -13.22 -16.45
N PHE A 64 -4.71 -13.88 -16.12
CA PHE A 64 -5.39 -13.71 -14.83
C PHE A 64 -4.50 -14.08 -13.66
N VAL A 65 -3.78 -15.20 -13.74
CA VAL A 65 -2.84 -15.63 -12.71
C VAL A 65 -1.71 -14.60 -12.54
N GLY A 66 -1.14 -14.11 -13.63
CA GLY A 66 -0.08 -13.11 -13.62
C GLY A 66 -0.52 -11.79 -12.99
N ILE A 67 -1.68 -11.26 -13.42
CA ILE A 67 -2.26 -10.04 -12.86
C ILE A 67 -2.60 -10.22 -11.37
N PHE A 68 -3.18 -11.37 -11.00
CA PHE A 68 -3.50 -11.66 -9.61
C PHE A 68 -2.25 -11.69 -8.72
N LEU A 69 -1.16 -12.29 -9.21
CA LEU A 69 0.12 -12.34 -8.51
C LEU A 69 0.70 -10.94 -8.29
N VAL A 70 0.71 -10.10 -9.33
CA VAL A 70 1.18 -8.70 -9.27
C VAL A 70 0.28 -7.87 -8.36
N GLY A 71 -1.05 -8.04 -8.47
CA GLY A 71 -2.04 -7.33 -7.66
C GLY A 71 -1.92 -7.66 -6.18
N TRP A 72 -1.71 -8.94 -5.83
CA TRP A 72 -1.54 -9.37 -4.45
C TRP A 72 -0.32 -8.73 -3.78
N GLU A 73 0.82 -8.72 -4.47
CA GLU A 73 2.04 -8.11 -3.93
C GLU A 73 1.89 -6.58 -3.80
N THR A 74 1.17 -5.96 -4.74
CA THR A 74 0.83 -4.53 -4.69
C THR A 74 -0.05 -4.20 -3.49
N ILE A 75 -1.11 -4.98 -3.24
CA ILE A 75 -1.99 -4.80 -2.07
C ILE A 75 -1.22 -4.96 -0.78
N LYS A 76 -0.34 -5.96 -0.69
CA LYS A 76 0.51 -6.20 0.47
C LYS A 76 1.37 -4.97 0.76
N MET A 77 2.02 -4.39 -0.25
CA MET A 77 2.79 -3.16 -0.11
C MET A 77 1.96 -1.97 0.36
N ILE A 78 0.76 -1.78 -0.20
CA ILE A 78 -0.15 -0.70 0.20
C ILE A 78 -0.52 -0.86 1.67
N LYS A 79 -0.86 -2.09 2.11
CA LYS A 79 -1.19 -2.38 3.51
C LYS A 79 -0.03 -2.04 4.45
N TYR A 80 1.21 -2.38 4.08
CA TYR A 80 2.40 -2.00 4.86
C TYR A 80 2.58 -0.48 4.96
N ARG A 81 2.40 0.25 3.85
CA ARG A 81 2.51 1.72 3.84
C ARG A 81 1.44 2.38 4.71
N ILE A 82 0.18 1.93 4.59
CA ILE A 82 -0.93 2.43 5.40
C ILE A 82 -0.66 2.17 6.88
N HIS A 83 -0.27 0.94 7.24
CA HIS A 83 -0.01 0.60 8.63
C HIS A 83 1.13 1.44 9.23
N HIS A 84 2.19 1.70 8.46
CA HIS A 84 3.28 2.57 8.89
C HIS A 84 2.80 4.00 9.16
N HIS A 85 2.07 4.61 8.23
CA HIS A 85 1.54 5.96 8.41
C HIS A 85 0.54 6.06 9.55
N LEU A 86 -0.35 5.07 9.70
CA LEU A 86 -1.29 5.01 10.82
C LEU A 86 -0.56 4.89 12.16
N LYS A 87 0.47 4.05 12.24
CA LYS A 87 1.25 3.87 13.47
C LYS A 87 2.01 5.15 13.83
N GLU A 88 2.59 5.83 12.85
CA GLU A 88 3.30 7.09 13.08
C GLU A 88 2.34 8.22 13.48
N THR A 89 1.18 8.30 12.82
CA THR A 89 0.14 9.29 13.13
C THR A 89 -0.42 9.07 14.53
N ALA A 90 -0.77 7.82 14.88
CA ALA A 90 -1.24 7.49 16.22
C ALA A 90 -0.19 7.85 17.30
N ARG A 91 1.08 7.60 17.03
CA ARG A 91 2.18 7.94 17.95
C ARG A 91 2.34 9.45 18.11
N ARG A 92 2.24 10.23 17.02
CA ARG A 92 2.27 11.71 17.06
C ARG A 92 1.07 12.26 17.81
N THR A 93 -0.13 11.77 17.52
CA THR A 93 -1.37 12.19 18.21
C THR A 93 -1.31 11.90 19.70
N TYR A 94 -0.84 10.70 20.08
CA TYR A 94 -0.66 10.34 21.48
C TYR A 94 0.37 11.25 22.18
N ASN A 95 1.52 11.48 21.56
CA ASN A 95 2.55 12.37 22.10
C ASN A 95 2.06 13.82 22.23
N HIS A 96 1.25 14.30 21.27
CA HIS A 96 0.68 15.63 21.32
C HIS A 96 -0.38 15.74 22.42
N ALA A 97 -1.28 14.76 22.52
CA ALA A 97 -2.31 14.70 23.55
C ALA A 97 -1.70 14.64 24.96
N LYS A 98 -0.59 13.91 25.13
CA LYS A 98 0.15 13.82 26.39
C LYS A 98 0.74 15.17 26.83
N GLN A 99 1.05 16.09 25.91
CA GLN A 99 1.58 17.42 26.23
C GLN A 99 0.50 18.45 26.57
N LEU A 100 -0.75 18.23 26.19
CA LEU A 100 -1.88 19.12 26.48
C LEU A 100 -2.10 19.39 27.98
N PRO A 101 -2.13 18.40 28.90
CA PRO A 101 -2.35 18.66 30.31
C PRO A 101 -1.22 19.49 30.95
N VAL A 102 0.02 19.30 30.50
CA VAL A 102 1.19 20.07 30.99
C VAL A 102 1.10 21.53 30.56
N LYS A 103 0.74 21.78 29.29
CA LYS A 103 0.52 23.15 28.79
C LYS A 103 -0.67 23.82 29.47
N GLY A 104 -1.76 23.07 29.69
CA GLY A 104 -2.93 23.56 30.42
C GLY A 104 -2.59 24.01 31.83
N TYR A 105 -1.80 23.22 32.57
CA TYR A 105 -1.35 23.56 33.93
C TYR A 105 -0.47 24.82 33.97
N HIS A 106 0.45 24.97 33.01
CA HIS A 106 1.26 26.18 32.91
C HIS A 106 0.42 27.41 32.59
N TYR A 107 -0.52 27.28 31.65
CA TYR A 107 -1.41 28.37 31.24
C TYR A 107 -2.31 28.85 32.38
N THR A 108 -2.93 27.93 33.13
CA THR A 108 -3.77 28.29 34.28
C THR A 108 -2.94 28.93 35.39
N LYS A 109 -1.71 28.46 35.63
CA LYS A 109 -0.79 29.06 36.61
C LYS A 109 -0.39 30.48 36.23
N GLU A 110 -0.12 30.76 34.95
CA GLU A 110 0.16 32.11 34.46
C GLU A 110 -1.05 33.03 34.58
N LEU A 111 -2.24 32.56 34.19
CA LEU A 111 -3.50 33.29 34.33
C LEU A 111 -3.75 33.66 35.79
N HIS A 112 -3.53 32.72 36.71
CA HIS A 112 -3.73 32.95 38.12
C HIS A 112 -2.74 33.98 38.67
N LYS A 113 -1.47 33.89 38.28
CA LYS A 113 -0.43 34.88 38.65
C LYS A 113 -0.75 36.27 38.11
N LYS A 114 -1.27 36.35 36.88
CA LYS A 114 -1.67 37.62 36.23
C LYS A 114 -2.87 38.24 36.93
N SER A 115 -3.88 37.42 37.29
CA SER A 115 -5.03 37.88 38.09
C SER A 115 -4.62 38.38 39.47
N ILE A 116 -3.78 37.64 40.20
CA ILE A 116 -3.30 38.07 41.53
C ILE A 116 -2.54 39.39 41.45
N ASN A 117 -1.65 39.55 40.46
CA ASN A 117 -0.95 40.83 40.26
C ASN A 117 -1.89 41.98 39.93
N LYS A 118 -2.95 41.72 39.15
CA LYS A 118 -3.95 42.74 38.81
C LYS A 118 -4.74 43.16 40.05
N ILE A 119 -5.16 42.21 40.88
CA ILE A 119 -5.84 42.46 42.15
C ILE A 119 -4.93 43.23 43.11
N LYS A 120 -3.68 42.80 43.27
CA LYS A 120 -2.70 43.47 44.15
C LYS A 120 -2.45 44.92 43.73
N LYS A 121 -2.39 45.19 42.42
CA LYS A 121 -2.24 46.53 41.87
C LYS A 121 -3.48 47.42 42.08
N THR A 122 -4.67 46.82 42.16
CA THR A 122 -5.91 47.54 42.50
C THR A 122 -6.02 47.83 43.99
N ILE A 123 -5.54 46.94 44.87
CA ILE A 123 -5.59 47.11 46.33
C ILE A 123 -4.49 48.08 46.84
N MET A 124 -3.33 48.14 46.18
CA MET A 124 -2.25 49.08 46.52
C MET A 124 -2.46 50.51 45.95
N ARG A 125 -3.61 50.78 45.35
CA ARG A 125 -3.97 52.07 44.77
C ARG A 125 -5.05 52.72 45.63
#